data_AF-A0A517QBD7-F1
#
_entry.id   AF-A0A517QBD7-F1
#
_cell.length_a   1.000
_cell.length_b   1.000
_cell.length_c   1.000
_cell.angle_alpha   90.00
_cell.angle_beta   90.00
_cell.angle_gamma   90.00
#
_symmetry.space_group_name_H-M   'P 1'
#
loop_
_entity.id
_entity.type
_entity.pdbx_description
1 polymer ?
#
loop_
_entity_poly.entity_id
_entity_poly.type
_entity_poly.pdbx_seq_one_letter_code
_entity_poly.pdbx_strand_id
1 'polypeptide(L)'
;MGSNCCLVNPVKEEYFEPGYLLGANFFRGFLGDPYTGMVLKHLISDLDGTLEMTGRWVGDPVILASSDSKTKLYDQAMDSFSNISYLAMVDLCGSEKILDQMITSAQVSGYFLVHFVNAFSLVDPIQFHASIQDRLGENWKIRYQETISESSWLVSGIDWHRMARE
;
A
#
# COMPACT_ATOMS: atom_id res chain seq x y z
N MET A 1 -0.08 11.17 -21.06
CA MET A 1 -0.27 10.76 -19.65
C MET A 1 0.53 9.48 -19.42
N GLY A 2 0.86 9.14 -18.18
CA GLY A 2 1.46 7.84 -17.88
C GLY A 2 0.45 6.70 -18.03
N SER A 3 0.94 5.48 -18.20
CA SER A 3 0.13 4.26 -18.06
C SER A 3 0.09 3.87 -16.58
N ASN A 4 -1.09 3.49 -16.07
CA ASN A 4 -1.20 2.91 -14.73
C ASN A 4 -0.86 1.42 -14.80
N CYS A 5 -0.22 0.90 -13.76
CA CYS A 5 0.25 -0.48 -13.71
C CYS A 5 0.06 -1.09 -12.32
N CYS A 6 -0.67 -2.21 -12.23
CA CYS A 6 -0.88 -2.95 -10.99
C CYS A 6 -0.28 -4.37 -11.08
N LEU A 7 0.00 -4.97 -9.93
CA LEU A 7 0.36 -6.39 -9.83
C LEU A 7 -0.91 -7.19 -9.56
N VAL A 8 -1.10 -8.29 -10.28
CA VAL A 8 -2.34 -9.08 -10.27
C VAL A 8 -2.04 -10.55 -10.03
N ASN A 9 -2.74 -11.15 -9.08
CA ASN A 9 -2.80 -12.59 -8.87
C ASN A 9 -4.18 -13.10 -9.34
N PRO A 10 -4.28 -13.68 -10.55
CA PRO A 10 -5.54 -14.17 -11.10
C PRO A 10 -5.98 -15.52 -10.54
N VAL A 11 -5.18 -16.18 -9.68
CA VAL A 11 -5.57 -17.43 -8.99
C VAL A 11 -6.35 -17.13 -7.71
N LYS A 12 -6.01 -16.03 -7.03
CA LYS A 12 -6.71 -15.55 -5.82
C LYS A 12 -7.71 -14.42 -6.09
N GLU A 13 -7.79 -13.95 -7.34
CA GLU A 13 -8.55 -12.75 -7.73
C GLU A 13 -8.20 -11.55 -6.85
N GLU A 14 -6.89 -11.34 -6.65
CA GLU A 14 -6.31 -10.26 -5.84
C GLU A 14 -5.46 -9.32 -6.71
N TYR A 15 -5.40 -8.04 -6.36
CA TYR A 15 -4.45 -7.09 -6.95
C TYR A 15 -3.81 -6.16 -5.93
N PHE A 16 -2.62 -5.68 -6.27
CA PHE A 16 -1.86 -4.69 -5.55
C PHE A 16 -1.59 -3.52 -6.49
N GLU A 17 -1.90 -2.29 -6.08
CA GLU A 17 -1.75 -1.06 -6.87
C GLU A 17 -0.58 -0.20 -6.32
N PRO A 18 0.58 -0.21 -7.01
CA PRO A 18 1.78 0.57 -6.72
C PRO A 18 1.56 2.07 -6.49
N GLY A 19 0.56 2.64 -7.16
CA GLY A 19 0.25 4.07 -7.13
C GLY A 19 -0.05 4.59 -5.72
N TYR A 20 -0.59 3.76 -4.83
CA TYR A 20 -0.88 4.13 -3.44
C TYR A 20 0.38 4.26 -2.57
N LEU A 21 1.48 3.59 -2.94
CA LEU A 21 2.78 3.74 -2.27
C LEU A 21 3.63 4.87 -2.86
N LEU A 22 3.73 4.97 -4.19
CA LEU A 22 4.77 5.77 -4.84
C LEU A 22 4.28 6.57 -6.06
N GLY A 23 2.98 6.58 -6.35
CA GLY A 23 2.37 7.28 -7.47
C GLY A 23 2.55 6.55 -8.82
N ALA A 24 1.46 6.43 -9.58
CA ALA A 24 1.39 5.59 -10.78
C ALA A 24 2.47 5.88 -11.85
N ASN A 25 2.92 7.14 -11.97
CA ASN A 25 3.93 7.54 -12.95
C ASN A 25 5.34 6.93 -12.71
N PHE A 26 5.61 6.35 -11.53
CA PHE A 26 6.97 5.93 -11.14
C PHE A 26 7.21 4.41 -11.15
N PHE A 27 6.32 3.59 -11.74
CA PHE A 27 6.47 2.12 -11.71
C PHE A 27 7.80 1.57 -12.31
N ARG A 28 8.48 2.32 -13.20
CA ARG A 28 9.82 1.93 -13.67
C ARG A 28 10.96 2.20 -12.67
N GLY A 29 10.77 3.11 -11.72
CA GLY A 29 11.65 3.28 -10.56
C GLY A 29 11.28 2.35 -9.41
N PHE A 30 9.99 2.00 -9.28
CA PHE A 30 9.41 1.10 -8.27
C PHE A 30 10.21 -0.20 -8.14
N LEU A 31 10.53 -0.93 -9.21
CA LEU A 31 11.35 -2.17 -9.10
C LEU A 31 12.79 -1.98 -8.57
N GLY A 32 13.30 -0.74 -8.49
CA GLY A 32 14.57 -0.40 -7.83
C GLY A 32 14.40 0.32 -6.48
N ASP A 33 13.16 0.51 -6.02
CA ASP A 33 12.83 1.16 -4.77
C ASP A 33 12.83 0.15 -3.59
N PRO A 34 13.38 0.50 -2.40
CA PRO A 34 13.44 -0.40 -1.26
C PRO A 34 12.07 -0.87 -0.73
N TYR A 35 11.07 0.01 -0.66
CA TYR A 35 9.74 -0.36 -0.17
C TYR A 35 9.13 -1.40 -1.11
N THR A 36 9.19 -1.16 -2.41
CA THR A 36 8.74 -2.10 -3.44
C THR A 36 9.42 -3.45 -3.33
N GLY A 37 10.75 -3.46 -3.22
CA GLY A 37 11.52 -4.69 -3.04
C GLY A 37 11.05 -5.48 -1.82
N MET A 38 10.64 -4.78 -0.76
CA MET A 38 10.09 -5.37 0.46
C MET A 38 8.62 -5.77 0.32
N VAL A 39 7.76 -5.01 -0.36
CA VAL A 39 6.37 -5.39 -0.74
C VAL A 39 6.41 -6.72 -1.49
N LEU A 40 7.23 -6.79 -2.52
CA LEU A 40 7.47 -8.00 -3.28
C LEU A 40 8.05 -9.10 -2.38
N LYS A 41 8.97 -8.80 -1.45
CA LYS A 41 9.47 -9.84 -0.54
C LYS A 41 8.36 -10.45 0.34
N HIS A 42 7.39 -9.67 0.82
CA HIS A 42 6.29 -10.17 1.66
C HIS A 42 5.15 -10.81 0.86
N LEU A 43 4.86 -10.31 -0.36
CA LEU A 43 3.84 -10.91 -1.22
C LEU A 43 4.35 -12.19 -1.91
N ILE A 44 5.58 -12.22 -2.44
CA ILE A 44 6.04 -13.24 -3.41
C ILE A 44 7.32 -14.01 -3.02
N SER A 45 7.84 -13.91 -1.79
CA SER A 45 9.16 -14.50 -1.45
C SER A 45 9.18 -15.42 -0.23
N ASP A 46 10.11 -16.37 -0.27
CA ASP A 46 10.68 -17.06 0.89
C ASP A 46 11.65 -16.07 1.57
N LEU A 47 11.65 -16.00 2.90
CA LEU A 47 12.61 -15.12 3.58
C LEU A 47 14.02 -15.74 3.65
N ASP A 48 14.09 -17.06 3.80
CA ASP A 48 15.23 -17.83 4.35
C ASP A 48 15.73 -18.95 3.43
N GLY A 49 15.05 -19.20 2.30
CA GLY A 49 15.68 -19.75 1.09
C GLY A 49 15.83 -21.28 1.03
N THR A 50 14.90 -22.04 1.62
CA THR A 50 14.94 -23.52 1.58
C THR A 50 13.62 -24.18 1.12
N LEU A 51 12.57 -23.42 0.76
CA LEU A 51 11.19 -23.87 0.49
C LEU A 51 10.34 -24.17 1.74
N GLU A 52 10.22 -23.19 2.65
CA GLU A 52 9.11 -23.14 3.63
C GLU A 52 8.47 -21.74 3.63
N MET A 53 7.61 -21.49 2.65
CA MET A 53 7.23 -20.14 2.25
C MET A 53 5.86 -19.69 2.79
N THR A 54 5.77 -18.47 3.32
CA THR A 54 4.54 -17.91 3.94
C THR A 54 4.00 -16.63 3.28
N GLY A 55 4.61 -16.15 2.19
CA GLY A 55 4.14 -14.95 1.47
C GLY A 55 2.79 -15.17 0.75
N ARG A 56 1.93 -14.14 0.74
CA ARG A 56 0.51 -14.24 0.31
C ARG A 56 0.30 -14.83 -1.08
N TRP A 57 1.16 -14.50 -2.03
CA TRP A 57 1.10 -14.88 -3.45
C TRP A 57 2.18 -15.90 -3.83
N VAL A 58 2.79 -16.57 -2.86
CA VAL A 58 3.81 -17.57 -3.16
C VAL A 58 3.22 -18.76 -3.92
N GLY A 59 3.92 -19.17 -4.98
CA GLY A 59 3.51 -20.26 -5.87
C GLY A 59 2.45 -19.85 -6.91
N ASP A 60 1.81 -18.70 -6.72
CA ASP A 60 0.82 -18.17 -7.66
C ASP A 60 1.50 -17.43 -8.83
N PRO A 61 0.86 -17.37 -10.01
CA PRO A 61 1.28 -16.49 -11.08
C PRO A 61 1.01 -15.03 -10.71
N VAL A 62 2.05 -14.20 -10.65
CA VAL A 62 1.91 -12.75 -10.44
C VAL A 62 2.20 -12.02 -11.74
N ILE A 63 1.20 -11.27 -12.22
CA ILE A 63 1.19 -10.63 -13.54
C ILE A 63 1.25 -9.12 -13.35
N LEU A 64 2.15 -8.44 -14.08
CA LEU A 64 2.11 -6.99 -14.22
C LEU A 64 1.03 -6.62 -15.26
N ALA A 65 -0.09 -6.07 -14.78
CA ALA A 65 -1.17 -5.54 -15.63
C ALA A 65 -1.00 -4.03 -15.84
N SER A 66 -1.38 -3.52 -17.00
CA SER A 66 -1.27 -2.11 -17.39
C SER A 66 -2.55 -1.63 -18.05
N SER A 67 -2.96 -0.39 -17.78
CA SER A 67 -4.13 0.27 -18.38
C SER A 67 -4.07 0.36 -19.92
N ASP A 68 -2.87 0.30 -20.48
CA ASP A 68 -2.62 0.44 -21.92
C ASP A 68 -2.59 -0.95 -22.61
N SER A 69 -2.76 -2.03 -21.83
CA SER A 69 -2.72 -3.39 -22.33
C SER A 69 -3.99 -3.80 -23.05
N LYS A 70 -3.84 -4.39 -24.25
CA LYS A 70 -4.92 -5.05 -25.00
C LYS A 70 -5.62 -6.18 -24.22
N THR A 71 -5.02 -6.69 -23.15
CA THR A 71 -5.60 -7.76 -22.33
C THR A 71 -6.71 -7.28 -21.38
N LYS A 72 -6.83 -5.97 -21.11
CA LYS A 72 -7.76 -5.39 -20.13
C LYS A 72 -7.67 -5.95 -18.69
N LEU A 73 -6.61 -6.69 -18.37
CA LEU A 73 -6.44 -7.29 -17.04
C LEU A 73 -6.34 -6.23 -15.93
N TYR A 74 -5.87 -5.02 -16.25
CA TYR A 74 -5.89 -3.87 -15.34
C TYR A 74 -7.33 -3.47 -15.00
N ASP A 75 -8.15 -3.18 -16.02
CA ASP A 75 -9.57 -2.84 -15.86
C ASP A 75 -10.32 -3.93 -15.06
N GLN A 76 -10.15 -5.20 -15.46
CA GLN A 76 -10.78 -6.35 -14.79
C GLN A 76 -10.36 -6.47 -13.32
N ALA A 77 -9.08 -6.24 -13.01
CA ALA A 77 -8.61 -6.28 -11.63
C ALA A 77 -9.19 -5.13 -10.79
N MET A 78 -9.16 -3.90 -11.32
CA MET A 78 -9.73 -2.73 -10.65
C MET A 78 -11.25 -2.86 -10.40
N ASP A 79 -11.99 -3.43 -11.36
CA ASP A 79 -13.45 -3.58 -11.30
C ASP A 79 -13.92 -4.79 -10.47
N SER A 80 -13.15 -5.89 -10.44
CA SER A 80 -13.64 -7.20 -9.95
C SER A 80 -12.76 -7.92 -8.93
N PHE A 81 -11.47 -7.57 -8.78
CA PHE A 81 -10.55 -8.29 -7.90
C PHE A 81 -10.39 -7.57 -6.54
N SER A 82 -9.94 -8.33 -5.54
CA SER A 82 -9.71 -7.84 -4.18
C SER A 82 -8.44 -6.99 -4.11
N ASN A 83 -8.59 -5.71 -3.79
CA ASN A 83 -7.47 -4.78 -3.58
C ASN A 83 -6.75 -5.07 -2.26
N ILE A 84 -5.58 -5.69 -2.31
CA ILE A 84 -4.77 -6.02 -1.12
C ILE A 84 -3.72 -4.96 -0.77
N SER A 85 -3.66 -3.84 -1.49
CA SER A 85 -2.57 -2.86 -1.39
C SER A 85 -2.37 -2.33 0.03
N TYR A 86 -3.49 -2.00 0.69
CA TYR A 86 -3.53 -1.53 2.07
C TYR A 86 -3.15 -2.61 3.09
N LEU A 87 -3.51 -3.87 2.84
CA LEU A 87 -3.14 -4.98 3.71
C LEU A 87 -1.63 -5.26 3.61
N ALA A 88 -1.08 -5.26 2.39
CA ALA A 88 0.36 -5.36 2.16
C ALA A 88 1.13 -4.20 2.84
N MET A 89 0.59 -2.98 2.85
CA MET A 89 1.17 -1.85 3.59
C MET A 89 1.25 -2.09 5.10
N VAL A 90 0.23 -2.71 5.71
CA VAL A 90 0.25 -3.03 7.15
C VAL A 90 1.18 -4.22 7.44
N ASP A 91 1.15 -5.28 6.62
CA ASP A 91 2.03 -6.44 6.76
C ASP A 91 3.52 -6.02 6.78
N LEU A 92 3.90 -5.07 5.93
CA LEU A 92 5.26 -4.50 5.87
C LEU A 92 5.68 -3.74 7.13
N CYS A 93 4.74 -3.13 7.84
CA CYS A 93 5.01 -2.37 9.05
C CYS A 93 5.36 -3.27 10.26
N GLY A 94 5.23 -4.60 10.12
CA GLY A 94 5.82 -5.56 11.05
C GLY A 94 7.36 -5.47 11.13
N SER A 95 8.02 -4.79 10.19
CA SER A 95 9.43 -4.43 10.27
C SER A 95 9.60 -2.96 10.67
N GLU A 96 10.11 -2.71 11.88
CA GLU A 96 10.34 -1.34 12.40
C GLU A 96 11.18 -0.46 11.46
N LYS A 97 12.16 -1.04 10.75
CA LYS A 97 12.96 -0.32 9.76
C LYS A 97 12.11 0.18 8.58
N ILE A 98 11.13 -0.62 8.13
CA ILE A 98 10.21 -0.21 7.06
C ILE A 98 9.25 0.84 7.62
N LEU A 99 8.82 0.68 8.86
CA LEU A 99 7.92 1.62 9.53
C LEU A 99 8.54 3.03 9.66
N ASP A 100 9.79 3.16 10.12
CA ASP A 100 10.55 4.43 10.12
C ASP A 100 10.57 5.09 8.73
N GLN A 101 10.81 4.29 7.70
CA GLN A 101 10.91 4.75 6.33
C GLN A 101 9.54 5.22 5.79
N MET A 102 8.47 4.44 6.01
CA MET A 102 7.11 4.83 5.62
C MET A 102 6.63 6.08 6.37
N ILE A 103 6.96 6.21 7.66
CA ILE A 103 6.69 7.42 8.44
C ILE A 103 7.43 8.63 7.83
N THR A 104 8.69 8.47 7.44
CA THR A 104 9.45 9.52 6.74
C THR A 104 8.75 9.94 5.44
N SER A 105 8.25 8.98 4.66
CA SER A 105 7.44 9.26 3.46
C SER A 105 6.13 9.99 3.78
N ALA A 106 5.45 9.63 4.87
CA ALA A 106 4.21 10.27 5.35
C ALA A 106 4.44 11.67 5.99
N GLN A 107 5.65 11.98 6.43
CA GLN A 107 6.05 13.34 6.83
C GLN A 107 6.21 14.26 5.60
N VAL A 108 6.71 13.73 4.47
CA VAL A 108 6.99 14.53 3.26
C VAL A 108 5.83 14.58 2.25
N SER A 109 5.02 13.51 2.14
CA SER A 109 3.94 13.40 1.16
C SER A 109 2.57 13.28 1.81
N GLY A 110 1.70 14.28 1.58
CA GLY A 110 0.30 14.24 2.02
C GLY A 110 -0.50 13.10 1.39
N TYR A 111 -0.30 12.85 0.08
CA TYR A 111 -0.94 11.74 -0.65
C TYR A 111 -0.55 10.39 -0.03
N PHE A 112 0.73 10.20 0.32
CA PHE A 112 1.17 8.99 1.02
C PHE A 112 0.61 8.91 2.43
N LEU A 113 0.58 10.02 3.19
CA LEU A 113 -0.03 10.08 4.52
C LEU A 113 -1.50 9.62 4.50
N VAL A 114 -2.27 10.00 3.48
CA VAL A 114 -3.66 9.52 3.32
C VAL A 114 -3.71 8.02 3.08
N HIS A 115 -2.92 7.48 2.14
CA HIS A 115 -2.87 6.03 1.91
C HIS A 115 -2.32 5.24 3.10
N PHE A 116 -1.38 5.80 3.86
CA PHE A 116 -0.79 5.18 5.05
C PHE A 116 -1.81 5.10 6.21
N VAL A 117 -2.53 6.19 6.49
CA VAL A 117 -3.62 6.19 7.47
C VAL A 117 -4.77 5.28 7.02
N ASN A 118 -5.13 5.29 5.74
CA ASN A 118 -6.15 4.39 5.18
C ASN A 118 -5.71 2.92 5.21
N ALA A 119 -4.42 2.62 5.04
CA ALA A 119 -3.90 1.26 5.10
C ALA A 119 -4.14 0.63 6.48
N PHE A 120 -3.73 1.36 7.51
CA PHE A 120 -3.97 0.98 8.89
C PHE A 120 -5.47 0.96 9.25
N SER A 121 -6.31 1.80 8.62
CA SER A 121 -7.75 1.87 8.90
C SER A 121 -8.55 0.57 8.76
N LEU A 122 -7.96 -0.45 8.12
CA LEU A 122 -8.58 -1.74 7.81
C LEU A 122 -8.12 -2.90 8.72
N VAL A 123 -7.23 -2.64 9.70
CA VAL A 123 -6.62 -3.67 10.56
C VAL A 123 -6.63 -3.19 12.02
N ASP A 124 -6.85 -4.08 12.99
CA ASP A 124 -6.95 -3.72 14.41
C ASP A 124 -5.82 -4.32 15.30
N PRO A 125 -4.62 -3.71 15.32
CA PRO A 125 -3.58 -4.00 16.30
C PRO A 125 -3.26 -2.76 17.17
N ILE A 126 -4.20 -2.37 18.05
CA ILE A 126 -4.17 -1.21 18.98
C ILE A 126 -2.78 -0.73 19.46
N GLN A 127 -1.84 -1.65 19.74
CA GLN A 127 -0.48 -1.34 20.20
C GLN A 127 0.40 -0.58 19.19
N PHE A 128 0.20 -0.76 17.88
CA PHE A 128 0.96 -0.04 16.84
C PHE A 128 0.53 1.43 16.70
N HIS A 129 -0.64 1.81 17.22
CA HIS A 129 -1.29 3.05 16.81
C HIS A 129 -0.64 4.29 17.44
N ALA A 130 -0.25 4.20 18.72
CA ALA A 130 0.37 5.31 19.46
C ALA A 130 1.79 5.61 18.95
N SER A 131 2.63 4.59 18.81
CA SER A 131 4.02 4.76 18.34
C SER A 131 4.08 5.38 16.95
N ILE A 132 3.16 5.02 16.05
CA ILE A 132 3.05 5.63 14.72
C ILE A 132 2.60 7.09 14.82
N GLN A 133 1.63 7.43 15.66
CA GLN A 133 1.17 8.82 15.84
C GLN A 133 2.27 9.75 16.35
N ASP A 134 3.04 9.31 17.36
CA ASP A 134 4.17 10.08 17.90
C ASP A 134 5.24 10.35 16.83
N ARG A 135 5.58 9.32 16.03
CA ARG A 135 6.60 9.41 14.97
C ARG A 135 6.12 10.20 13.73
N LEU A 136 4.80 10.28 13.47
CA LEU A 136 4.24 11.11 12.39
C LEU A 136 4.29 12.63 12.68
N GLY A 137 4.46 13.01 13.95
CA GLY A 137 4.64 14.40 14.41
C GLY A 137 3.35 15.22 14.50
N GLU A 138 3.32 16.18 15.43
CA GLU A 138 2.12 16.89 15.94
C GLU A 138 1.11 17.34 14.87
N ASN A 139 1.60 17.85 13.73
CA ASN A 139 0.76 18.40 12.67
C ASN A 139 0.21 17.36 11.65
N TRP A 140 0.42 16.05 11.84
CA TRP A 140 -0.03 15.04 10.87
C TRP A 140 -1.56 15.04 10.67
N LYS A 141 -2.34 15.22 11.76
CA LYS A 141 -3.81 15.33 11.69
C LYS A 141 -4.26 16.43 10.72
N ILE A 142 -3.58 17.59 10.75
CA ILE A 142 -3.90 18.76 9.90
C ILE A 142 -3.57 18.44 8.43
N ARG A 143 -2.33 18.00 8.14
CA ARG A 143 -1.87 17.68 6.78
C ARG A 143 -2.74 16.61 6.10
N TYR A 144 -3.25 15.64 6.86
CA TYR A 144 -4.18 14.62 6.39
C TYR A 144 -5.54 15.21 5.99
N GLN A 145 -6.12 16.09 6.81
CA GLN A 145 -7.38 16.78 6.51
C GLN A 145 -7.25 17.74 5.31
N GLU A 146 -6.16 18.50 5.23
CA GLU A 146 -5.83 19.35 4.09
C GLU A 146 -5.77 18.53 2.79
N THR A 147 -4.99 17.44 2.78
CA THR A 147 -4.87 16.56 1.60
C THR A 147 -6.21 15.96 1.18
N ILE A 148 -7.05 15.52 2.13
CA ILE A 148 -8.39 14.98 1.82
C ILE A 148 -9.34 16.06 1.29
N SER A 149 -9.20 17.31 1.73
CA SER A 149 -9.98 18.43 1.19
C SER A 149 -9.64 18.72 -0.28
N GLU A 150 -8.37 18.55 -0.67
CA GLU A 150 -7.89 18.72 -2.04
C GLU A 150 -8.12 17.47 -2.92
N SER A 151 -8.10 16.28 -2.32
CA SER A 151 -8.17 14.98 -3.01
C SER A 151 -9.12 14.01 -2.34
N SER A 152 -10.39 14.41 -2.24
CA SER A 152 -11.49 13.65 -1.61
C SER A 152 -11.79 12.28 -2.25
N TRP A 153 -11.25 12.02 -3.44
CA TRP A 153 -11.31 10.73 -4.14
C TRP A 153 -10.35 9.66 -3.59
N LEU A 154 -9.34 10.04 -2.78
CA LEU A 154 -8.42 9.12 -2.09
C LEU A 154 -9.10 8.32 -0.95
N VAL A 155 -10.36 8.65 -0.66
CA VAL A 155 -11.05 8.27 0.58
C VAL A 155 -11.83 6.97 0.39
N SER A 156 -11.15 5.85 0.66
CA SER A 156 -11.75 4.51 0.70
C SER A 156 -12.55 4.27 1.99
N GLY A 157 -13.67 5.00 2.18
CA GLY A 157 -14.61 4.81 3.29
C GLY A 157 -14.00 5.03 4.68
N ILE A 158 -13.85 6.29 5.09
CA ILE A 158 -13.30 6.67 6.41
C ILE A 158 -14.00 5.88 7.53
N ASP A 159 -13.20 5.17 8.34
CA ASP A 159 -13.31 5.43 9.78
C ASP A 159 -11.96 5.34 10.51
N TRP A 160 -11.23 4.21 10.52
CA TRP A 160 -10.00 3.97 11.33
C TRP A 160 -10.12 3.80 12.87
N HIS A 161 -11.21 3.91 13.63
CA HIS A 161 -12.62 4.21 13.44
C HIS A 161 -12.94 5.59 14.05
N ARG A 162 -13.18 6.61 13.22
CA ARG A 162 -13.22 8.07 13.46
C ARG A 162 -11.93 8.57 14.12
N MET A 163 -10.88 7.75 14.18
CA MET A 163 -9.95 7.71 15.32
C MET A 163 -8.85 8.79 15.28
N ALA A 164 -8.47 9.37 16.42
CA ALA A 164 -8.83 9.00 17.80
C ALA A 164 -10.23 9.48 18.28
N ARG A 165 -11.08 9.98 17.38
CA ARG A 165 -12.43 10.57 17.56
C ARG A 165 -12.44 12.00 18.05
N GLU A 166 -11.33 12.42 18.65
CA GLU A 166 -10.88 13.77 19.05
C GLU A 166 -9.36 13.89 18.79
#